data_AF-A0A136LX42-F1
#
_entry.id   AF-A0A136LX42-F1
#
_cell.length_a   1.000
_cell.length_b   1.000
_cell.length_c   1.000
_cell.angle_alpha   90.00
_cell.angle_beta   90.00
_cell.angle_gamma   90.00
#
_symmetry.space_group_name_H-M   'P 1'
#
loop_
_entity.id
_entity.type
_entity.pdbx_description
1 polymer ?
#
loop_
_entity_poly.entity_id
_entity_poly.type
_entity_poly.pdbx_seq_one_letter_code
_entity_poly.pdbx_strand_id
1 'polypeptide(L)'
;MEFLQQQFTFTVSGAALVGIILLGIVSLISVFMLILRLIHKIRTLQTPKYGFLGKPLYALVLVAVAGTITYFSYSFSSQPDFQIQASRTVTAEIKTSTVSTNGGMSIVSFEAIPYVNGIPYYGDSGEFDILWNITGPVRIDKFEYGKTRADRSGFSESLQAGSYTARAVIVYEGRSYTFNQPFSVP
;
A
#
# COMPACT_ATOMS: atom_id res chain seq x y z
N MET A 1 68.70 -12.53 89.54
CA MET A 1 67.67 -12.12 88.54
C MET A 1 67.10 -13.38 87.89
N GLU A 2 66.31 -14.18 88.62
CA GLU A 2 65.77 -15.46 88.13
C GLU A 2 64.24 -15.41 87.90
N PHE A 3 63.64 -14.22 87.87
CA PHE A 3 62.18 -14.09 87.74
C PHE A 3 61.67 -14.08 86.28
N LEU A 4 62.56 -14.12 85.28
CA LEU A 4 62.21 -13.96 83.87
C LEU A 4 62.18 -15.26 83.05
N GLN A 5 61.94 -16.41 83.68
CA GLN A 5 61.74 -17.67 82.95
C GLN A 5 60.52 -18.46 83.44
N GLN A 6 59.38 -17.80 83.65
CA GLN A 6 58.10 -18.51 83.65
C GLN A 6 57.75 -18.89 82.21
N GLN A 7 58.11 -20.12 81.82
CA GLN A 7 57.60 -20.76 80.62
C GLN A 7 56.17 -21.23 80.89
N PHE A 8 55.19 -20.60 80.24
CA PHE A 8 53.82 -21.11 80.23
C PHE A 8 53.73 -22.24 79.20
N THR A 9 53.70 -23.47 79.69
CA THR A 9 53.49 -24.66 78.85
C THR A 9 51.99 -24.89 78.69
N PHE A 10 51.43 -24.54 77.53
CA PHE A 10 50.03 -24.84 77.20
C PHE A 10 49.92 -26.30 76.75
N THR A 11 49.41 -27.18 77.63
CA THR A 11 49.07 -28.56 77.27
C THR A 11 47.71 -28.61 76.59
N VAL A 12 47.70 -28.47 75.26
CA VAL A 12 46.48 -28.72 74.47
C VAL A 12 46.30 -30.23 74.33
N SER A 13 45.15 -30.75 74.75
CA SER A 13 44.80 -32.15 74.52
C SER A 13 44.86 -32.45 73.02
N GLY A 14 45.60 -33.48 72.62
CA GLY A 14 45.70 -33.88 71.20
C GLY A 14 44.33 -34.10 70.56
N ALA A 15 43.33 -34.53 71.34
CA ALA A 15 41.95 -34.66 70.89
C ALA A 15 41.30 -33.31 70.51
N ALA A 16 41.62 -32.23 71.21
CA ALA A 16 41.10 -30.89 70.91
C ALA A 16 41.70 -30.34 69.61
N LEU A 17 43.01 -30.54 69.37
CA LEU A 17 43.66 -30.17 68.11
C LEU A 17 43.08 -30.94 66.92
N VAL A 18 42.91 -32.26 67.07
CA VAL A 18 42.29 -33.11 66.05
C VAL A 18 40.85 -32.67 65.76
N GLY A 19 40.08 -32.31 66.80
CA GLY A 19 38.72 -31.81 66.66
C GLY A 19 38.63 -30.49 65.87
N ILE A 20 39.52 -29.53 66.14
CA ILE A 20 39.57 -28.25 65.42
C ILE A 20 39.96 -28.46 63.95
N ILE A 21 40.91 -29.36 63.68
CA ILE A 21 41.32 -29.70 62.31
C ILE A 21 40.15 -30.34 61.55
N LEU A 22 39.44 -31.28 62.17
CA LEU A 22 38.25 -31.92 61.58
C LEU A 22 37.15 -30.90 61.28
N LEU A 23 36.85 -30.01 62.22
CA LEU A 23 35.89 -28.92 62.00
C LEU A 23 36.30 -27.99 60.86
N GLY A 24 37.59 -27.66 60.77
CA GLY A 24 38.15 -26.88 59.67
C GLY A 24 37.94 -27.55 58.32
N ILE A 25 38.21 -28.86 58.23
CA ILE A 25 38.02 -29.64 57.01
C ILE A 25 36.53 -29.70 56.60
N VAL A 26 35.63 -29.97 57.55
CA VAL A 26 34.17 -30.03 57.29
C VAL A 26 33.63 -28.69 56.81
N SER A 27 34.08 -27.60 57.43
CA SER A 27 33.76 -26.23 56.99
C SER A 27 34.21 -25.99 55.54
N LEU A 28 35.45 -26.36 55.21
CA LEU A 28 36.03 -26.17 53.88
C LEU A 28 35.26 -26.93 52.79
N ILE A 29 34.89 -28.19 53.08
CA ILE A 29 34.07 -29.02 52.19
C ILE A 29 32.69 -28.40 51.98
N SER A 30 32.07 -27.88 53.05
CA SER A 30 30.74 -27.28 52.99
C SER A 30 30.73 -26.02 52.10
N VAL A 31 31.74 -25.16 52.26
CA VAL A 31 31.92 -23.97 51.41
C VAL A 31 32.15 -24.37 49.96
N PHE A 32 32.99 -25.38 49.72
CA PHE A 32 33.25 -25.88 48.37
C PHE A 32 31.99 -26.43 47.68
N MET A 33 31.17 -27.21 48.38
CA MET A 33 29.88 -27.69 47.85
C MET A 33 28.92 -26.53 47.53
N LEU A 34 28.89 -25.50 48.37
CA LEU A 34 28.04 -24.32 48.18
C LEU A 34 28.44 -23.56 46.91
N ILE A 35 29.74 -23.41 46.66
CA ILE A 35 30.29 -22.81 45.43
C ILE A 35 29.89 -23.64 44.20
N LEU A 36 30.05 -24.97 44.24
CA LEU A 36 29.65 -25.85 43.13
C LEU A 36 28.15 -25.74 42.82
N ARG A 37 27.30 -25.67 43.85
CA ARG A 37 25.85 -25.51 43.70
C ARG A 37 25.49 -24.17 43.06
N LEU A 38 26.18 -23.09 43.45
CA LEU A 38 26.01 -21.76 42.85
C LEU A 38 26.44 -21.74 41.38
N ILE A 39 27.60 -22.33 41.05
CA ILE A 39 28.09 -22.44 39.67
C ILE A 39 27.08 -23.20 38.80
N HIS A 40 26.54 -24.32 39.30
CA HIS A 40 25.52 -25.09 38.58
C HIS A 40 24.27 -24.26 38.31
N LYS A 41 23.78 -23.52 39.33
CA LYS A 41 22.62 -22.63 39.21
C LYS A 41 22.86 -21.50 38.20
N ILE A 42 24.05 -20.88 38.22
CA ILE A 42 24.43 -19.82 37.27
C ILE A 42 24.50 -20.38 35.85
N ARG A 43 25.08 -21.56 35.64
CA ARG A 43 25.16 -22.20 34.33
C ARG A 43 23.79 -22.48 33.71
N THR A 44 22.82 -22.91 34.53
CA THR A 44 21.42 -23.08 34.09
C THR A 44 20.71 -21.77 33.77
N LEU A 45 21.09 -20.67 34.43
CA LEU A 45 20.54 -19.34 34.13
C LEU A 45 21.19 -18.69 32.90
N GLN A 46 22.45 -18.99 32.61
CA GLN A 46 23.16 -18.54 31.41
C GLN A 46 22.66 -19.22 30.13
N THR A 47 22.07 -20.42 30.24
CA THR A 47 21.51 -21.16 29.11
C THR A 47 20.06 -21.58 29.39
N PRO A 48 19.11 -20.62 29.44
CA PRO A 48 17.73 -20.92 29.75
C PRO A 48 17.14 -21.83 28.67
N LYS A 49 16.78 -23.06 29.05
CA LYS A 49 16.15 -24.04 28.13
C LYS A 49 14.67 -23.74 27.89
N TYR A 50 14.04 -22.97 28.78
CA TYR A 50 12.62 -22.64 28.77
C TYR A 50 12.44 -21.11 28.74
N GLY A 51 11.49 -20.66 27.92
CA GLY A 51 11.11 -19.26 27.77
C GLY A 51 9.72 -18.98 28.37
N PHE A 52 8.99 -18.07 27.72
CA PHE A 52 7.67 -17.61 28.15
C PHE A 52 6.67 -18.79 28.35
N LEU A 53 5.89 -18.75 29.44
CA LEU A 53 4.99 -19.84 29.90
C LEU A 53 5.66 -21.21 30.18
N GLY A 54 6.99 -21.26 30.39
CA GLY A 54 7.68 -22.53 30.64
C GLY A 54 7.77 -23.43 29.40
N LYS A 55 7.45 -22.91 28.22
CA LYS A 55 7.64 -23.61 26.94
C LYS A 55 9.13 -23.61 26.58
N PRO A 56 9.63 -24.65 25.91
CA PRO A 56 11.02 -24.69 25.51
C PRO A 56 11.33 -23.58 24.50
N LEU A 57 12.51 -22.96 24.62
CA LEU A 57 12.86 -21.75 23.87
C LEU A 57 12.84 -21.95 22.35
N TYR A 58 13.18 -23.15 21.88
CA TYR A 58 13.16 -23.51 20.45
C TYR A 58 11.75 -23.44 19.84
N ALA A 59 10.70 -23.69 20.64
CA ALA A 59 9.32 -23.62 20.15
C ALA A 59 8.90 -22.17 19.90
N LEU A 60 9.35 -21.24 20.76
CA LEU A 60 9.12 -19.80 20.54
C LEU A 60 9.84 -19.30 19.29
N VAL A 61 11.08 -19.75 19.07
CA VAL A 61 11.85 -19.41 17.86
C VAL A 61 11.14 -19.91 16.60
N LEU A 62 10.63 -21.14 16.60
CA LEU A 62 9.88 -21.68 15.46
C LEU A 62 8.62 -20.88 15.13
N VAL A 63 7.84 -20.49 16.16
CA VAL A 63 6.63 -19.67 15.97
C VAL A 63 6.98 -18.29 15.43
N ALA A 64 8.04 -17.66 15.95
CA ALA A 64 8.49 -16.37 15.47
C ALA A 64 8.94 -16.44 13.99
N VAL A 65 9.73 -17.46 13.64
CA VAL A 65 10.18 -17.69 12.26
C VAL A 65 8.98 -17.93 11.33
N ALA A 66 8.05 -18.81 11.70
CA ALA A 66 6.85 -19.08 10.92
C ALA A 66 5.99 -17.81 10.73
N GLY A 67 5.77 -17.04 11.80
CA GLY A 67 5.03 -15.78 11.73
C GLY A 67 5.69 -14.76 10.79
N THR A 68 7.02 -14.68 10.81
CA THR A 68 7.78 -13.74 9.96
C THR A 68 7.67 -14.12 8.49
N ILE A 69 7.80 -15.41 8.16
CA ILE A 69 7.64 -15.93 6.79
C ILE A 69 6.22 -15.65 6.29
N THR A 70 5.21 -15.95 7.10
CA THR A 70 3.79 -15.76 6.71
C THR A 70 3.48 -14.29 6.46
N TYR A 71 3.96 -13.39 7.31
CA TYR A 71 3.80 -11.94 7.15
C TYR A 71 4.50 -11.41 5.90
N PHE A 72 5.75 -11.85 5.63
CA PHE A 72 6.47 -11.47 4.42
C PHE A 72 5.76 -11.98 3.17
N SER A 73 5.34 -13.24 3.12
CA SER A 73 4.60 -13.79 1.98
C SER A 73 3.31 -13.04 1.69
N TYR A 74 2.55 -12.66 2.74
CA TYR A 74 1.33 -11.88 2.58
C TYR A 74 1.61 -10.46 2.05
N SER A 75 2.62 -9.77 2.60
CA SER A 75 3.01 -8.42 2.20
C SER A 75 3.46 -8.35 0.74
N PHE A 76 4.23 -9.33 0.27
CA PHE A 76 4.68 -9.38 -1.13
C PHE A 76 3.58 -9.76 -2.13
N SER A 77 2.59 -10.55 -1.71
CA SER A 77 1.42 -10.84 -2.56
C SER A 77 0.47 -9.66 -2.73
N SER A 78 0.58 -8.66 -1.85
CA SER A 78 -0.31 -7.50 -1.77
C SER A 78 0.33 -6.24 -2.33
N GLN A 79 1.19 -6.34 -3.34
CA GLN A 79 1.61 -5.14 -4.05
C GLN A 79 0.36 -4.49 -4.68
N PRO A 80 0.05 -3.22 -4.36
CA PRO A 80 -0.99 -2.51 -5.09
C PRO A 80 -0.56 -2.49 -6.54
N ASP A 81 -1.43 -2.97 -7.42
CA ASP A 81 -1.23 -2.89 -8.86
C ASP A 81 -1.30 -1.40 -9.23
N PHE A 82 -0.17 -0.70 -9.12
CA PHE A 82 -0.05 0.67 -9.58
C PHE A 82 -0.02 0.63 -11.10
N GLN A 83 -1.21 0.57 -11.69
CA GLN A 83 -1.39 0.87 -13.11
C GLN A 83 -1.01 2.34 -13.31
N ILE A 84 0.27 2.59 -13.61
CA ILE A 84 0.74 3.86 -14.14
C ILE A 84 0.17 3.97 -15.56
N GLN A 85 -1.12 4.28 -15.67
CA GLN A 85 -1.71 4.68 -16.94
C GLN A 85 -1.16 6.07 -17.25
N ALA A 86 -0.28 6.15 -18.24
CA ALA A 86 0.10 7.43 -18.84
C ALA A 86 -1.20 8.17 -19.18
N SER A 87 -1.44 9.31 -18.53
CA SER A 87 -2.67 10.09 -18.72
C SER A 87 -2.70 10.58 -20.16
N ARG A 88 -3.43 9.87 -21.02
CA ARG A 88 -3.69 10.32 -22.39
C ARG A 88 -4.55 11.58 -22.32
N THR A 89 -4.14 12.61 -23.03
CA THR A 89 -4.90 13.86 -23.11
C THR A 89 -5.92 13.73 -24.22
N VAL A 90 -7.21 13.79 -23.88
CA VAL A 90 -8.32 13.76 -24.84
C VAL A 90 -8.89 15.17 -24.99
N THR A 91 -8.93 15.68 -26.21
CA THR A 91 -9.55 16.96 -26.58
C THR A 91 -10.55 16.75 -27.71
N ALA A 92 -11.37 17.75 -28.04
CA ALA A 92 -12.30 17.66 -29.17
C ALA A 92 -12.56 19.02 -29.81
N GLU A 93 -12.78 19.02 -31.11
CA GLU A 93 -13.30 20.16 -31.87
C GLU A 93 -14.78 19.92 -32.21
N ILE A 94 -15.64 20.90 -31.92
CA ILE A 94 -17.06 20.87 -32.31
C ILE A 94 -17.23 21.80 -33.51
N LYS A 95 -17.71 21.26 -34.62
CA LYS A 95 -18.04 22.01 -35.83
C LYS A 95 -19.55 22.08 -36.00
N THR A 96 -20.03 23.30 -36.23
CA THR A 96 -21.44 23.59 -36.53
C THR A 96 -21.52 24.43 -37.80
N SER A 97 -22.32 24.00 -38.77
CA SER A 97 -22.52 24.75 -40.02
C SER A 97 -23.99 24.78 -40.42
N THR A 98 -24.47 25.93 -40.88
CA THR A 98 -25.83 26.03 -41.45
C THR A 98 -25.79 25.57 -42.89
N VAL A 99 -26.54 24.51 -43.20
CA VAL A 99 -26.57 23.87 -44.52
C VAL A 99 -27.61 24.52 -45.42
N SER A 100 -28.78 24.85 -44.87
CA SER A 100 -29.85 25.53 -45.59
C SER A 100 -30.80 26.24 -44.63
N THR A 101 -31.53 27.23 -45.13
CA THR A 101 -32.53 27.97 -44.36
C THR A 101 -33.82 28.04 -45.18
N ASN A 102 -34.95 27.68 -44.57
CA ASN A 102 -36.25 27.75 -45.20
C ASN A 102 -37.34 28.11 -44.17
N GLY A 103 -38.11 29.16 -44.44
CA GLY A 103 -39.31 29.50 -43.67
C GLY A 103 -39.10 29.69 -42.16
N GLY A 104 -37.95 30.24 -41.73
CA GLY A 104 -37.63 30.48 -40.31
C GLY A 104 -36.99 29.29 -39.58
N MET A 105 -36.78 28.17 -40.28
CA MET A 105 -36.02 27.02 -39.80
C MET A 105 -34.71 26.92 -40.60
N SER A 106 -33.62 26.60 -39.93
CA SER A 106 -32.30 26.37 -40.53
C SER A 106 -31.86 24.94 -40.24
N ILE A 107 -31.42 24.21 -41.26
CA ILE A 107 -30.80 22.89 -41.10
C ILE A 107 -29.35 23.12 -40.69
N VAL A 108 -28.99 22.69 -39.49
CA VAL A 108 -27.64 22.83 -38.94
C VAL A 108 -27.00 21.44 -38.88
N SER A 109 -25.80 21.35 -39.46
CA SER A 109 -24.92 20.18 -39.39
C SER A 109 -24.03 20.28 -38.16
N PHE A 110 -23.87 19.17 -37.45
CA PHE A 110 -23.06 19.00 -36.27
C PHE A 110 -22.04 17.90 -36.50
N GLU A 111 -20.78 18.17 -36.18
CA GLU A 111 -19.69 17.20 -36.22
C GLU A 111 -18.79 17.41 -34.99
N ALA A 112 -18.44 16.33 -34.30
CA ALA A 112 -17.41 16.34 -33.26
C ALA A 112 -16.19 15.57 -33.75
N ILE A 113 -15.02 16.17 -33.60
CA ILE A 113 -13.75 15.56 -33.96
C ILE A 113 -12.96 15.35 -32.68
N PRO A 114 -12.99 14.15 -32.07
CA PRO A 114 -12.16 13.83 -30.92
C PRO A 114 -10.69 13.73 -31.31
N TYR A 115 -9.81 14.11 -30.40
CA TYR A 115 -8.36 13.99 -30.51
C TYR A 115 -7.81 13.29 -29.26
N VAL A 116 -6.92 12.34 -29.44
CA VAL A 116 -6.16 11.73 -28.34
C VAL A 116 -4.69 12.01 -28.59
N ASN A 117 -4.05 12.71 -27.65
CA ASN A 117 -2.69 13.23 -27.79
C ASN A 117 -2.48 14.01 -29.10
N GLY A 118 -3.50 14.77 -29.52
CA GLY A 118 -3.47 15.58 -30.75
C GLY A 118 -3.74 14.82 -32.06
N ILE A 119 -3.99 13.52 -32.02
CA ILE A 119 -4.33 12.71 -33.21
C ILE A 119 -5.85 12.56 -33.30
N PRO A 120 -6.49 12.98 -34.42
CA PRO A 120 -7.94 12.88 -34.58
C PRO A 120 -8.38 11.42 -34.65
N TYR A 121 -9.46 11.08 -33.94
CA TYR A 121 -10.06 9.75 -33.85
C TYR A 121 -9.11 8.61 -33.41
N TYR A 122 -7.92 8.94 -32.89
CA TYR A 122 -6.92 8.01 -32.34
C TYR A 122 -6.73 6.70 -33.14
N GLY A 123 -5.99 6.77 -34.24
CA GLY A 123 -5.71 5.60 -35.08
C GLY A 123 -6.95 5.02 -35.76
N ASP A 124 -6.83 3.85 -36.36
CA ASP A 124 -7.93 3.21 -37.10
C ASP A 124 -8.83 2.33 -36.19
N SER A 125 -8.44 2.10 -34.93
CA SER A 125 -9.16 1.27 -33.96
C SER A 125 -9.71 2.04 -32.74
N GLY A 126 -9.55 3.36 -32.71
CA GLY A 126 -10.10 4.21 -31.64
C GLY A 126 -11.60 4.40 -31.84
N GLU A 127 -12.41 3.78 -30.98
CA GLU A 127 -13.86 3.98 -30.95
C GLU A 127 -14.24 5.03 -29.90
N PHE A 128 -15.17 5.90 -30.28
CA PHE A 128 -15.69 6.98 -29.44
C PHE A 128 -17.21 6.95 -29.45
N ASP A 129 -17.82 7.02 -28.27
CA ASP A 129 -19.25 7.32 -28.16
C ASP A 129 -19.41 8.82 -27.93
N ILE A 130 -20.36 9.44 -28.61
CA ILE A 130 -20.58 10.88 -28.56
C ILE A 130 -22.03 11.15 -28.21
N LEU A 131 -22.25 11.75 -27.04
CA LEU A 131 -23.54 12.19 -26.57
C LEU A 131 -23.65 13.70 -26.82
N TRP A 132 -24.62 14.08 -27.61
CA TRP A 132 -24.91 15.46 -27.94
C TRP A 132 -26.08 15.97 -27.14
N ASN A 133 -25.93 17.17 -26.60
CA ASN A 133 -26.97 17.94 -25.95
C ASN A 133 -26.94 19.37 -26.52
N ILE A 134 -27.86 19.67 -27.42
CA ILE A 134 -28.03 21.01 -27.99
C ILE A 134 -29.06 21.74 -27.14
N THR A 135 -28.71 22.91 -26.62
CA THR A 135 -29.57 23.71 -25.74
C THR A 135 -29.70 25.13 -26.26
N GLY A 136 -30.90 25.69 -26.18
CA GLY A 136 -31.25 27.00 -26.71
C GLY A 136 -32.78 27.18 -26.66
N PRO A 137 -33.39 27.82 -27.68
CA PRO A 137 -34.85 27.85 -27.84
C PRO A 137 -35.50 26.47 -27.81
N VAL A 138 -34.81 25.45 -28.31
CA VAL A 138 -35.20 24.05 -28.27
C VAL A 138 -34.06 23.22 -27.69
N ARG A 139 -34.39 22.12 -27.03
CA ARG A 139 -33.43 21.13 -26.55
C ARG A 139 -33.47 19.88 -27.43
N ILE A 140 -32.30 19.42 -27.84
CA ILE A 140 -32.13 18.20 -28.64
C ILE A 140 -31.05 17.34 -27.99
N ASP A 141 -31.35 16.05 -27.82
CA ASP A 141 -30.41 15.05 -27.35
C ASP A 141 -30.18 14.02 -28.47
N LYS A 142 -28.91 13.73 -28.79
CA LYS A 142 -28.51 12.74 -29.81
C LYS A 142 -27.36 11.89 -29.31
N PHE A 143 -27.28 10.67 -29.83
CA PHE A 143 -26.26 9.70 -29.46
C PHE A 143 -25.69 9.07 -30.71
N GLU A 144 -24.36 9.09 -30.81
CA GLU A 144 -23.59 8.43 -31.86
C GLU A 144 -22.66 7.42 -31.18
N TYR A 145 -22.76 6.14 -31.55
CA TYR A 145 -22.00 5.06 -30.94
C TYR A 145 -20.85 4.61 -31.84
N GLY A 146 -19.73 4.22 -31.23
CA GLY A 146 -18.63 3.55 -31.93
C GLY A 146 -18.03 4.34 -33.09
N LYS A 147 -17.99 5.68 -32.98
CA LYS A 147 -17.42 6.54 -34.02
C LYS A 147 -15.92 6.34 -34.12
N THR A 148 -15.45 6.19 -35.35
CA THR A 148 -14.05 5.91 -35.69
C THR A 148 -13.55 6.89 -36.74
N ARG A 149 -12.30 6.73 -37.15
CA ARG A 149 -11.74 7.50 -38.27
C ARG A 149 -12.48 7.27 -39.59
N ALA A 150 -13.01 6.06 -39.80
CA ALA A 150 -13.73 5.65 -41.01
C ALA A 150 -15.24 5.99 -40.95
N ASP A 151 -15.87 5.81 -39.78
CA ASP A 151 -17.24 6.27 -39.51
C ASP A 151 -17.22 7.45 -38.54
N ARG A 152 -17.20 8.66 -39.10
CA ARG A 152 -17.07 9.90 -38.32
C ARG A 152 -18.39 10.33 -37.69
N SER A 153 -18.29 11.19 -36.70
CA SER A 153 -19.43 11.93 -36.15
C SER A 153 -20.03 12.82 -37.22
N GLY A 154 -21.36 12.88 -37.29
CA GLY A 154 -22.04 13.74 -38.23
C GLY A 154 -23.54 13.54 -38.20
N PHE A 155 -24.27 14.57 -37.80
CA PHE A 155 -25.73 14.59 -37.94
C PHE A 155 -26.22 16.01 -38.25
N SER A 156 -27.44 16.11 -38.77
CA SER A 156 -28.09 17.38 -39.06
C SER A 156 -29.45 17.45 -38.39
N GLU A 157 -29.80 18.62 -37.87
CA GLU A 157 -31.11 18.88 -37.27
C GLU A 157 -31.66 20.22 -37.72
N SER A 158 -33.00 20.32 -37.76
CA SER A 158 -33.70 21.55 -38.11
C SER A 158 -33.94 22.39 -36.86
N LEU A 159 -33.39 23.59 -36.83
CA LEU A 159 -33.44 24.51 -35.70
C LEU A 159 -34.14 25.82 -36.07
N GLN A 160 -34.87 26.38 -35.12
CA GLN A 160 -35.37 27.76 -35.23
C GLN A 160 -34.23 28.76 -35.05
N ALA A 161 -34.36 29.94 -35.65
CA ALA A 161 -33.42 31.04 -35.44
C ALA A 161 -33.23 31.36 -33.94
N GLY A 162 -31.99 31.59 -33.53
CA GLY A 162 -31.66 31.86 -32.14
C GLY A 162 -30.24 31.43 -31.74
N SER A 163 -29.88 31.68 -30.49
CA SER A 163 -28.59 31.29 -29.92
C SER A 163 -28.69 29.94 -29.23
N TYR A 164 -27.74 29.06 -29.54
CA TYR A 164 -27.66 27.72 -29.00
C TYR A 164 -26.28 27.43 -28.43
N THR A 165 -26.20 26.40 -27.59
CA THR A 165 -24.95 25.79 -27.12
C THR A 165 -24.99 24.31 -27.48
N ALA A 166 -24.01 23.87 -28.27
CA ALA A 166 -23.78 22.46 -28.55
C ALA A 166 -22.85 21.90 -27.48
N ARG A 167 -23.35 20.96 -26.68
CA ARG A 167 -22.56 20.18 -25.74
C ARG A 167 -22.31 18.78 -26.29
N ALA A 168 -21.06 18.39 -26.42
CA ALA A 168 -20.65 17.03 -26.78
C ALA A 168 -19.96 16.37 -25.59
N VAL A 169 -20.47 15.23 -25.14
CA VAL A 169 -19.81 14.35 -24.17
C VAL A 169 -19.22 13.18 -24.93
N ILE A 170 -17.90 13.12 -24.98
CA ILE A 170 -17.15 12.08 -25.69
C ILE A 170 -16.70 11.04 -24.67
N VAL A 171 -17.05 9.77 -24.90
CA VAL A 171 -16.62 8.63 -24.10
C VAL A 171 -15.53 7.89 -24.87
N TYR A 172 -14.38 7.71 -24.23
CA TYR A 172 -13.23 7.00 -24.78
C TYR A 172 -12.59 6.15 -23.67
N GLU A 173 -12.37 4.86 -23.95
CA GLU A 173 -11.80 3.89 -22.98
C GLU A 173 -12.51 3.95 -21.60
N GLY A 174 -13.83 4.13 -21.59
CA GLY A 174 -14.66 4.19 -20.37
C GLY A 174 -14.60 5.49 -19.59
N ARG A 175 -13.87 6.51 -20.07
CA ARG A 175 -13.81 7.86 -19.47
C ARG A 175 -14.59 8.86 -20.31
N SER A 176 -15.23 9.82 -19.65
CA SER A 176 -16.06 10.84 -20.31
C SER A 176 -15.41 12.22 -20.28
N TYR A 177 -15.44 12.91 -21.41
CA TYR A 177 -14.88 14.24 -21.63
C TYR A 177 -15.96 15.15 -22.20
N THR A 178 -16.19 16.30 -21.57
CA THR A 178 -17.27 17.23 -21.98
C THR A 178 -16.70 18.46 -22.67
N PHE A 179 -17.29 18.82 -23.80
CA PHE A 179 -16.94 19.99 -24.59
C PHE A 179 -18.20 20.78 -24.92
N ASN A 180 -18.11 22.12 -24.92
CA ASN A 180 -19.23 23.02 -25.18
C ASN A 180 -18.82 24.05 -26.24
N GLN A 181 -19.69 24.30 -27.20
CA GLN A 181 -19.50 25.29 -28.24
C GLN A 181 -20.78 26.13 -28.42
N PRO A 182 -20.76 27.44 -28.11
CA PRO A 182 -21.86 28.33 -28.47
C PRO A 182 -21.89 28.58 -29.98
N PHE A 183 -23.09 28.70 -30.54
CA PHE A 183 -23.32 29.06 -31.94
C PHE A 183 -24.65 29.80 -32.10
N SER A 184 -24.84 30.48 -33.23
CA SER A 184 -26.11 31.15 -33.53
C SER A 184 -26.64 30.68 -34.87
N VAL A 185 -27.95 30.49 -34.90
CA VAL A 185 -28.70 30.10 -36.09
C VAL A 185 -29.37 31.36 -36.63
N PRO A 186 -29.07 31.75 -37.89
CA PRO A 186 -29.66 32.92 -38.54
C PRO A 186 -31.15 32.73 -38.84
#